data_AF-A0A7S3IDX1-F1
#
_entry.id   AF-A0A7S3IDX1-F1
#
_cell.length_a   1.000
_cell.length_b   1.000
_cell.length_c   1.000
_cell.angle_alpha   90.00
_cell.angle_beta   90.00
_cell.angle_gamma   90.00
#
_symmetry.space_group_name_H-M   'P 1'
#
loop_
_entity.id
_entity.type
_entity.pdbx_description
1 polymer ?
#
loop_
_entity_poly.entity_id
_entity_poly.type
_entity_poly.pdbx_seq_one_letter_code
_entity_poly.pdbx_strand_id
1 'polypeptide(L)'
;MENLMQQEGKEKTLIEIHKDAPRTLPNHIYFQERFNHGQKDLFAVLKCLSLVEPEIGYVQGMGYMVAILLLYVDKEEAFSIMLKVFNAKQYRMREFYLGGMPGLRVAFYVFLRLFQ
;
A
#
# COMPACT_ATOMS: atom_id res chain seq x y z
N MET A 1 -15.34 -0.71 -4.00
CA MET A 1 -14.15 -0.69 -4.88
C MET A 1 -14.49 -0.70 -6.36
N GLU A 2 -15.60 -1.34 -6.78
CA GLU A 2 -15.95 -1.53 -8.19
C GLU A 2 -15.95 -0.25 -9.03
N ASN A 3 -16.57 0.84 -8.54
CA ASN A 3 -16.56 2.13 -9.24
C ASN A 3 -15.16 2.73 -9.42
N LEU A 4 -14.26 2.53 -8.45
CA LEU A 4 -12.87 3.03 -8.52
C LEU A 4 -12.03 2.21 -9.51
N MET A 5 -12.33 0.91 -9.65
CA MET A 5 -11.62 0.06 -10.59
C MET A 5 -11.84 0.46 -12.05
N GLN A 6 -13.00 1.04 -12.36
CA GLN A 6 -13.33 1.56 -13.69
C GLN A 6 -12.64 2.90 -14.00
N GLN A 7 -12.18 3.64 -12.98
CA GLN A 7 -11.47 4.90 -13.20
C GLN A 7 -10.05 4.67 -13.69
N GLU A 8 -9.54 5.58 -14.52
CA GLU A 8 -8.15 5.57 -14.94
C GLU A 8 -7.23 6.02 -13.79
N GLY A 9 -6.19 5.23 -13.54
CA GLY A 9 -5.11 5.59 -12.62
C GLY A 9 -4.00 6.36 -13.31
N LYS A 10 -3.20 7.11 -12.54
CA LYS A 10 -2.00 7.78 -13.08
C LYS A 10 -1.04 6.73 -13.65
N GLU A 11 -0.64 6.86 -14.92
CA GLU A 11 0.19 5.88 -15.63
C GLU A 11 1.46 5.50 -14.84
N LYS A 12 2.20 6.52 -14.37
CA LYS A 12 3.41 6.32 -13.55
C LYS A 12 3.15 5.43 -12.34
N THR A 13 2.05 5.67 -11.62
CA THR A 13 1.64 4.90 -10.45
C THR A 13 1.34 3.46 -10.81
N LEU A 14 0.61 3.21 -11.90
CA LEU A 14 0.28 1.85 -12.35
C LEU A 14 1.54 1.07 -12.72
N ILE A 15 2.51 1.71 -13.38
CA ILE A 15 3.81 1.11 -13.73
C ILE A 15 4.58 0.73 -12.46
N GLU A 16 4.63 1.60 -11.46
CA GLU A 16 5.28 1.33 -10.18
C GLU A 16 4.64 0.13 -9.46
N ILE A 17 3.31 0.09 -9.38
CA ILE A 17 2.59 -1.05 -8.78
C ILE A 17 2.88 -2.35 -9.54
N HIS A 18 2.88 -2.33 -10.88
CA HIS A 18 3.18 -3.51 -11.69
C HIS A 18 4.61 -4.02 -11.50
N LYS A 19 5.58 -3.13 -11.27
CA LYS A 19 6.97 -3.52 -10.95
C LYS A 19 7.08 -4.14 -9.56
N ASP A 20 6.25 -3.70 -8.63
CA ASP A 20 6.34 -4.07 -7.21
C ASP A 20 5.53 -5.31 -6.84
N ALA A 21 4.43 -5.59 -7.54
CA ALA A 21 3.59 -6.76 -7.24
C ALA A 21 4.36 -8.10 -7.31
N PRO A 22 5.19 -8.40 -8.33
CA PRO A 22 5.90 -9.69 -8.41
C PRO A 22 6.98 -9.88 -7.35
N ARG A 23 7.45 -8.80 -6.71
CA ARG A 23 8.47 -8.83 -5.66
C ARG A 23 7.87 -8.74 -4.25
N THR A 24 6.55 -8.62 -4.12
CA THR A 24 5.83 -8.55 -2.84
C THR A 24 5.41 -9.95 -2.42
N LEU A 25 6.02 -10.48 -1.35
CA LEU A 25 5.83 -11.86 -0.86
C LEU A 25 5.97 -12.94 -1.96
N PRO A 26 7.08 -12.94 -2.74
CA PRO A 26 7.19 -13.69 -4.01
C PRO A 26 7.15 -15.21 -3.85
N ASN A 27 7.42 -15.74 -2.65
CA ASN A 27 7.42 -17.18 -2.37
C ASN A 27 6.13 -17.64 -1.67
N HIS A 28 5.19 -16.73 -1.41
CA HIS A 28 3.94 -17.07 -0.77
C HIS A 28 2.97 -17.64 -1.82
N ILE A 29 2.32 -18.77 -1.51
CA ILE A 29 1.44 -19.50 -2.45
C ILE A 29 0.38 -18.63 -3.12
N TYR A 30 -0.10 -17.60 -2.42
CA TYR A 30 -1.10 -16.66 -2.91
C TYR A 30 -0.55 -15.64 -3.93
N PHE A 31 0.76 -15.32 -3.89
CA PHE A 31 1.39 -14.26 -4.70
C PHE A 31 2.47 -14.76 -5.67
N GLN A 32 2.94 -16.01 -5.52
CA GLN A 32 4.10 -16.55 -6.23
C GLN A 32 3.92 -16.65 -7.75
N GLU A 33 2.69 -16.86 -8.23
CA GLU A 33 2.40 -16.94 -9.65
C GLU A 33 2.13 -15.55 -10.23
N ARG A 34 2.86 -15.21 -11.30
CA ARG A 34 2.67 -13.92 -11.98
C ARG A 34 1.26 -13.80 -12.53
N PHE A 35 0.64 -12.64 -12.30
CA PHE A 35 -0.70 -12.31 -12.78
C PHE A 35 -1.81 -13.27 -12.28
N ASN A 36 -1.55 -14.02 -11.20
CA ASN A 36 -2.56 -14.83 -10.55
C ASN A 36 -3.57 -13.97 -9.77
N HIS A 37 -4.51 -14.62 -9.08
CA HIS A 37 -5.56 -13.91 -8.34
C HIS A 37 -4.99 -12.97 -7.26
N GLY A 38 -3.99 -13.40 -6.49
CA GLY A 38 -3.41 -12.58 -5.42
C GLY A 38 -2.67 -11.35 -5.93
N GLN A 39 -1.92 -11.46 -7.03
CA GLN A 39 -1.30 -10.27 -7.65
C GLN A 39 -2.32 -9.31 -8.26
N LYS A 40 -3.43 -9.83 -8.81
CA LYS A 40 -4.54 -9.01 -9.34
C LYS A 40 -5.26 -8.26 -8.21
N ASP A 41 -5.50 -8.92 -7.08
CA ASP A 41 -6.14 -8.30 -5.93
C ASP A 41 -5.21 -7.25 -5.29
N LEU A 42 -3.92 -7.57 -5.15
CA LEU A 42 -2.90 -6.62 -4.70
C LEU A 42 -2.88 -5.37 -5.59
N PHE A 43 -2.87 -5.55 -6.92
CA PHE A 43 -2.91 -4.45 -7.87
C PHE A 43 -4.19 -3.63 -7.74
N ALA A 44 -5.35 -4.29 -7.65
CA ALA A 44 -6.65 -3.64 -7.54
C ALA A 44 -6.75 -2.74 -6.30
N VAL A 45 -6.31 -3.24 -5.15
CA VAL A 45 -6.30 -2.48 -3.90
C VAL A 45 -5.36 -1.29 -3.99
N LEU A 46 -4.12 -1.49 -4.44
CA LEU A 46 -3.13 -0.42 -4.56
C LEU A 46 -3.55 0.67 -5.55
N LYS A 47 -4.15 0.29 -6.69
CA LYS A 47 -4.75 1.22 -7.64
C LYS A 47 -5.84 2.05 -6.96
N CYS A 48 -6.81 1.41 -6.31
CA CYS A 48 -7.92 2.10 -5.65
C CYS A 48 -7.43 3.04 -4.54
N LEU A 49 -6.44 2.63 -3.74
CA LEU A 49 -5.84 3.48 -2.70
C LEU A 49 -5.21 4.72 -3.32
N SER A 50 -4.46 4.57 -4.42
CA SER A 50 -3.82 5.72 -5.09
C SER A 50 -4.80 6.72 -5.69
N LEU A 51 -6.01 6.28 -6.04
CA LEU A 51 -7.09 7.12 -6.54
C LEU A 51 -7.79 7.88 -5.41
N VAL A 52 -8.06 7.20 -4.29
CA VAL A 52 -8.79 7.78 -3.15
C VAL A 52 -7.91 8.68 -2.30
N GLU A 53 -6.62 8.37 -2.18
CA GLU A 53 -5.65 9.15 -1.42
C GLU A 53 -4.57 9.72 -2.37
N PRO A 54 -4.91 10.69 -3.25
CA PRO A 54 -3.98 11.19 -4.26
C PRO A 54 -2.76 11.94 -3.69
N GLU A 55 -2.84 12.41 -2.44
CA GLU A 55 -1.72 13.03 -1.71
C GLU A 55 -0.65 11.99 -1.31
N ILE A 56 -1.08 10.78 -0.99
CA ILE A 56 -0.20 9.62 -0.74
C ILE A 56 0.20 8.98 -2.08
N GLY A 57 -0.79 8.74 -2.95
CA GLY A 57 -0.63 8.01 -4.19
C GLY A 57 -0.21 6.57 -3.94
N TYR A 58 0.89 6.16 -4.57
CA TYR A 58 1.56 4.90 -4.29
C TYR A 58 2.96 5.18 -3.75
N VAL A 59 3.29 4.52 -2.64
CA VAL A 59 4.63 4.59 -2.03
C VAL A 59 5.26 3.21 -2.12
N GLN A 60 6.51 3.16 -2.58
CA GLN A 60 7.28 1.92 -2.63
C GLN A 60 7.31 1.25 -1.24
N GLY A 61 6.92 -0.03 -1.20
CA GLY A 61 6.80 -0.80 0.05
C GLY A 61 5.37 -0.88 0.60
N MET A 62 4.46 0.01 0.20
CA MET A 62 3.03 -0.05 0.55
C MET A 62 2.38 -1.38 0.14
N GLY A 63 2.88 -2.01 -0.93
CA GLY A 63 2.44 -3.32 -1.39
C GLY A 63 2.53 -4.42 -0.32
N TYR A 64 3.54 -4.39 0.55
CA TYR A 64 3.67 -5.43 1.60
C TYR A 64 2.56 -5.35 2.65
N MET A 65 2.14 -4.14 3.04
CA MET A 65 1.02 -3.98 3.99
C MET A 65 -0.27 -4.53 3.40
N VAL A 66 -0.57 -4.18 2.15
CA VAL A 66 -1.73 -4.71 1.43
C VAL A 66 -1.64 -6.23 1.28
N ALA A 67 -0.48 -6.75 0.89
CA ALA A 67 -0.28 -8.19 0.70
C ALA A 67 -0.49 -8.98 1.99
N ILE A 68 -0.02 -8.48 3.13
CA ILE A 68 -0.26 -9.10 4.44
C ILE A 68 -1.76 -9.12 4.76
N LEU A 69 -2.48 -8.01 4.54
CA LEU A 69 -3.92 -7.96 4.78
C LEU A 69 -4.69 -8.95 3.91
N LEU A 70 -4.34 -9.06 2.62
CA LEU A 70 -4.94 -10.00 1.67
C LEU A 70 -4.74 -11.49 2.05
N LEU A 71 -3.86 -11.81 3.00
CA LEU A 71 -3.76 -13.17 3.54
C LEU A 71 -4.87 -13.52 4.53
N TYR A 72 -5.57 -12.52 5.06
CA TYR A 72 -6.55 -12.70 6.15
C TYR A 72 -7.95 -12.19 5.77
N VAL A 73 -8.03 -11.21 4.88
CA VAL A 73 -9.26 -10.55 4.49
C VAL A 73 -9.36 -10.43 2.97
N ASP A 74 -10.57 -10.19 2.47
CA ASP A 74 -10.76 -9.91 1.05
C ASP A 74 -10.17 -8.53 0.65
N LYS A 75 -10.19 -8.24 -0.66
CA LYS A 75 -9.63 -7.00 -1.20
C LYS A 75 -10.37 -5.74 -0.74
N GLU A 76 -11.68 -5.81 -0.50
CA GLU A 76 -12.50 -4.65 -0.11
C GLU A 76 -12.27 -4.30 1.35
N GLU A 77 -12.14 -5.31 2.21
CA GLU A 77 -11.72 -5.18 3.58
C GLU A 77 -10.26 -4.70 3.67
N ALA A 78 -9.33 -5.28 2.92
CA ALA A 78 -7.94 -4.84 2.87
C ALA A 78 -7.81 -3.35 2.48
N PHE A 79 -8.56 -2.92 1.45
CA PHE A 79 -8.67 -1.53 1.05
C PHE A 79 -9.21 -0.64 2.18
N SER A 80 -10.31 -1.05 2.82
CA SER A 80 -10.94 -0.30 3.90
C SER A 80 -10.05 -0.19 5.14
N ILE A 81 -9.31 -1.24 5.47
CA ILE A 81 -8.32 -1.25 6.55
C ILE A 81 -7.19 -0.28 6.23
N MET A 82 -6.64 -0.31 5.02
CA MET A 82 -5.56 0.61 4.62
C MET A 82 -6.00 2.08 4.68
N LEU A 83 -7.23 2.42 4.27
CA LEU A 83 -7.77 3.77 4.46
C LEU A 83 -7.83 4.17 5.94
N LYS A 84 -8.21 3.25 6.84
CA LYS A 84 -8.17 3.50 8.28
C LYS A 84 -6.72 3.67 8.78
N VAL A 85 -5.76 2.89 8.29
CA VAL A 85 -4.34 3.08 8.62
C VAL A 85 -3.91 4.51 8.24
N PHE A 86 -4.24 4.97 7.04
CA PHE A 86 -3.86 6.31 6.59
C PHE A 86 -4.56 7.43 7.37
N ASN A 87 -5.85 7.31 7.63
CA ASN A 87 -6.66 8.45 8.05
C ASN A 87 -7.02 8.48 9.54
N ALA A 88 -6.87 7.36 10.24
CA ALA A 88 -7.20 7.32 11.66
C ALA A 88 -6.08 7.97 12.48
N LYS A 89 -6.39 9.14 13.06
CA LYS A 89 -5.44 10.01 13.77
C LYS A 89 -4.69 9.30 14.90
N GLN A 90 -5.29 8.30 15.53
CA GLN A 90 -4.66 7.52 16.60
C GLN A 90 -3.41 6.76 16.18
N TYR A 91 -3.30 6.36 14.90
CA TYR A 91 -2.14 5.60 14.43
C TYR A 91 -1.00 6.51 13.98
N ARG A 92 -1.29 7.78 13.62
CA ARG A 92 -0.33 8.74 13.06
C ARG A 92 0.46 8.19 11.85
N MET A 93 -0.09 7.21 11.14
CA MET A 93 0.61 6.52 10.06
C MET A 93 0.65 7.32 8.75
N ARG A 94 -0.29 8.26 8.53
CA ARG A 94 -0.34 9.09 7.31
C ARG A 94 1.03 9.67 6.96
N GLU A 95 1.71 10.24 7.95
CA GLU A 95 2.98 10.94 7.80
C GLU A 95 4.12 10.04 7.27
N PHE A 96 4.01 8.71 7.41
CA PHE A 96 4.98 7.77 6.84
C PHE A 96 4.79 7.55 5.34
N TYR A 97 3.59 7.81 4.82
CA TYR A 97 3.23 7.60 3.42
C TYR A 97 3.12 8.91 2.61
N LEU A 98 3.18 10.07 3.26
CA LEU A 98 3.21 11.35 2.55
C LEU A 98 4.56 11.58 1.85
N GLY A 99 4.55 12.44 0.83
CA GLY A 99 5.75 12.89 0.14
C GLY A 99 6.81 13.42 1.11
N GLY A 100 8.06 12.97 0.93
CA GLY A 100 9.17 13.32 1.83
C GLY A 100 9.22 12.57 3.16
N MET A 101 8.22 11.72 3.44
CA MET A 101 8.11 10.82 4.59
C MET A 101 8.39 11.51 5.94
N PRO A 102 7.67 12.59 6.29
CA PRO A 102 7.91 13.33 7.54
C PRO A 102 7.84 12.45 8.78
N GLY A 103 6.90 11.48 8.83
CA GLY A 103 6.77 10.55 9.95
C GLY A 103 7.99 9.65 10.11
N LEU A 104 8.56 9.20 8.99
CA LEU A 104 9.80 8.41 9.00
C LEU A 104 10.99 9.23 9.53
N ARG A 105 11.11 10.51 9.16
CA ARG A 105 12.19 11.38 9.66
C ARG A 105 12.12 11.54 11.17
N VAL A 106 10.91 11.75 11.71
CA VAL A 106 10.70 11.84 13.16
C VAL A 106 11.02 10.51 13.84
N ALA A 107 10.55 9.39 13.30
CA ALA A 107 10.84 8.06 13.84
C ALA A 107 12.34 7.77 13.86
N PHE A 108 13.06 8.13 12.80
CA PHE A 108 14.51 7.96 12.71
C PHE A 108 15.25 8.83 13.72
N TYR A 109 14.83 10.08 13.92
CA TYR A 109 15.39 10.94 14.96
C TYR A 109 15.21 10.34 16.36
N VAL A 110 13.98 9.89 16.69
CA VAL A 110 13.69 9.26 17.98
C VAL A 110 14.52 7.99 18.16
N PHE A 111 14.56 7.13 17.14
CA PHE A 111 15.37 5.92 17.15
C PHE A 111 16.84 6.22 17.48
N LEU A 112 17.46 7.16 16.77
CA LEU A 112 18.85 7.55 17.03
C LEU A 112 19.09 8.10 18.44
N ARG A 113 18.09 8.75 19.05
CA ARG A 113 18.20 9.31 20.41
C ARG A 113 17.92 8.28 21.51
N LEU A 114 17.24 7.17 21.21
CA LEU A 114 16.99 6.09 22.17
C LEU A 114 18.22 5.20 22.39
N PHE A 115 19.14 5.15 21.41
CA PHE A 115 20.37 4.35 21.46
C PHE A 115 21.63 5.20 21.71
N GLN A 116 21.47 6.41 22.25
CA GLN A 116 22.54 7.26 22.80
C GLN A 116 22.55 7.15 24.33
#